data_AF-A0A428Z570-F1
#
_entry.id   AF-A0A428Z570-F1
#
_cell.length_a   1.000
_cell.length_b   1.000
_cell.length_c   1.000
_cell.angle_alpha   90.00
_cell.angle_beta   90.00
_cell.angle_gamma   90.00
#
_symmetry.space_group_name_H-M   'P 1'
#
loop_
_entity.id
_entity.type
_entity.pdbx_description
1 polymer ?
#
loop_
_entity_poly.entity_id
_entity_poly.type
_entity_poly.pdbx_seq_one_letter_code
_entity_poly.pdbx_strand_id
1 'polypeptide(L)'
;MSDGNVKLDLENARGTSKALKSGAENVKGVVSDVGKELENVLWLGKAAESFREMWVNQFGGELNKQSELMRHYSAQLNDYANDQQAIMDRTVK
;
A
#
# COMPACT_ATOMS: atom_id res chain seq x y z
N MET A 1 -19.86 18.09 -22.26
CA MET A 1 -19.98 16.76 -21.62
C MET A 1 -18.71 16.35 -20.84
N SER A 2 -17.80 17.27 -20.47
CA SER A 2 -16.51 16.90 -19.86
C SER A 2 -16.53 16.79 -18.33
N ASP A 3 -17.26 17.65 -17.63
CA ASP A 3 -17.09 17.81 -16.16
C ASP A 3 -17.61 16.63 -15.33
N GLY A 4 -18.63 15.92 -15.83
CA GLY A 4 -19.18 14.74 -15.15
C GLY A 4 -18.19 13.57 -15.12
N ASN A 5 -17.49 13.34 -16.24
CA ASN A 5 -16.50 12.27 -16.36
C ASN A 5 -15.27 12.59 -15.50
N VAL A 6 -14.79 13.84 -15.51
CA VAL A 6 -13.65 14.26 -14.68
C VAL A 6 -13.96 14.11 -13.19
N LYS A 7 -15.16 14.51 -12.72
CA LYS A 7 -15.54 14.33 -11.31
C LYS A 7 -15.59 12.85 -10.89
N LEU A 8 -16.13 11.99 -11.75
CA LEU A 8 -16.17 10.54 -11.51
C LEU A 8 -14.74 9.96 -11.43
N ASP A 9 -13.84 10.41 -12.30
CA ASP A 9 -12.44 9.99 -12.31
C ASP A 9 -11.70 10.44 -11.03
N LEU A 10 -12.00 11.64 -10.50
CA LEU A 10 -11.44 12.13 -9.25
C LEU A 10 -11.94 11.37 -8.03
N GLU A 11 -13.24 11.03 -8.00
CA GLU A 11 -13.81 10.20 -6.94
C GLU A 11 -13.16 8.81 -6.93
N ASN A 12 -13.03 8.20 -8.10
CA ASN A 12 -12.35 6.91 -8.28
C ASN A 12 -10.88 6.96 -7.87
N ALA A 13 -10.15 8.03 -8.24
CA ALA A 13 -8.75 8.22 -7.84
C ALA A 13 -8.61 8.33 -6.32
N ARG A 14 -9.48 9.12 -5.66
CA ARG A 14 -9.50 9.25 -4.19
C ARG A 14 -9.88 7.95 -3.50
N GLY A 15 -10.87 7.22 -4.03
CA GLY A 15 -11.26 5.90 -3.53
C GLY A 15 -10.11 4.90 -3.61
N THR A 16 -9.46 4.82 -4.77
CA THR A 16 -8.31 3.94 -5.02
C THR A 16 -7.12 4.31 -4.13
N SER A 17 -6.82 5.60 -3.97
CA SER A 17 -5.77 6.08 -3.06
C SER A 17 -6.03 5.63 -1.62
N LYS A 18 -7.26 5.75 -1.11
CA LYS A 18 -7.63 5.27 0.24
C LYS A 18 -7.46 3.76 0.37
N ALA A 19 -7.91 3.00 -0.64
CA ALA A 19 -7.78 1.54 -0.65
C ALA A 19 -6.31 1.09 -0.64
N LEU A 20 -5.45 1.72 -1.45
CA LEU A 20 -4.01 1.45 -1.47
C LEU A 20 -3.34 1.76 -0.14
N LYS A 21 -3.68 2.90 0.49
CA LYS A 21 -3.15 3.26 1.80
C LYS A 21 -3.53 2.24 2.87
N SER A 22 -4.81 1.87 2.93
CA SER A 22 -5.30 0.87 3.88
C SER A 22 -4.66 -0.50 3.63
N GLY A 23 -4.55 -0.92 2.35
CA GLY A 23 -3.88 -2.16 1.98
C GLY A 23 -2.41 -2.18 2.42
N ALA A 24 -1.68 -1.07 2.25
CA ALA A 24 -0.31 -0.96 2.72
C ALA A 24 -0.19 -1.09 4.25
N GLU A 25 -1.07 -0.42 4.99
CA GLU A 25 -1.12 -0.51 6.46
C GLU A 25 -1.43 -1.95 6.91
N ASN A 26 -2.35 -2.63 6.25
CA ASN A 26 -2.67 -4.03 6.52
C ASN A 26 -1.48 -4.97 6.24
N VAL A 27 -0.82 -4.83 5.09
CA VAL A 27 0.37 -5.63 4.76
C VAL A 27 1.47 -5.41 5.79
N LYS A 28 1.76 -4.15 6.16
CA LYS A 28 2.75 -3.84 7.19
C LYS A 28 2.38 -4.44 8.54
N GLY A 29 1.10 -4.40 8.91
CA GLY A 29 0.59 -5.04 10.13
C GLY A 29 0.84 -6.55 10.13
N VAL A 30 0.39 -7.25 9.09
CA VAL A 30 0.57 -8.70 8.94
C VAL A 30 2.05 -9.09 8.98
N VAL A 31 2.92 -8.37 8.27
CA VAL A 31 4.37 -8.65 8.28
C VAL A 31 4.94 -8.47 9.69
N SER A 32 4.51 -7.42 10.41
CA SER A 32 4.95 -7.21 11.79
C SER A 32 4.47 -8.31 12.72
N ASP A 33 3.22 -8.75 12.59
CA ASP A 33 2.62 -9.75 13.47
C ASP A 33 3.24 -11.12 13.22
N VAL A 34 3.39 -11.54 11.96
CA VAL A 34 4.11 -12.76 11.62
C VAL A 34 5.56 -12.67 12.10
N GLY A 35 6.23 -11.53 11.94
CA GLY A 35 7.58 -11.32 12.48
C GLY A 35 7.68 -11.63 13.98
N LYS A 36 6.74 -11.11 14.79
CA LYS A 36 6.69 -11.36 16.25
C LYS A 36 6.37 -12.80 16.60
N GLU A 37 5.43 -13.43 15.89
CA GLU A 37 5.10 -14.85 16.11
C GLU A 37 6.34 -15.72 15.87
N LEU A 38 7.13 -15.41 14.84
CA LEU A 38 8.32 -16.15 14.47
C LEU A 38 9.50 -15.99 15.44
N GLU A 39 9.54 -14.91 16.23
CA GLU A 39 10.55 -14.72 17.29
C GLU A 39 10.45 -15.78 18.39
N ASN A 40 9.24 -16.30 18.63
CA ASN A 40 8.95 -17.26 19.70
C ASN A 40 8.95 -18.72 19.22
N VAL A 41 9.15 -18.97 17.92
CA VAL A 41 9.15 -20.32 17.36
C VAL A 41 10.46 -21.04 17.68
N LEU A 42 10.34 -22.25 18.22
CA LEU A 42 11.47 -23.18 18.31
C LEU A 42 11.70 -23.84 16.95
N TRP A 43 12.77 -23.42 16.27
CA TRP A 43 13.14 -23.90 14.94
C TRP A 43 13.84 -25.26 15.03
N LEU A 44 13.11 -26.35 14.82
CA LEU A 44 13.66 -27.71 14.85
C LEU A 44 13.78 -28.31 13.46
N GLY A 45 15.02 -28.57 13.05
CA GLY A 45 15.36 -29.24 11.81
C GLY A 45 15.49 -28.32 10.61
N LYS A 46 16.12 -28.84 9.55
CA LYS A 46 16.55 -28.08 8.37
C LYS A 46 15.41 -27.31 7.69
N ALA A 47 14.24 -27.92 7.56
CA ALA A 47 13.10 -27.28 6.89
C ALA A 47 12.61 -26.03 7.64
N ALA A 48 12.59 -26.09 8.98
CA ALA A 48 12.17 -24.99 9.82
C ALA A 48 13.20 -23.84 9.75
N GLU A 49 14.49 -24.17 9.83
CA GLU A 49 15.59 -23.20 9.67
C GLU A 49 15.54 -22.52 8.30
N SER A 50 15.35 -23.28 7.21
CA SER A 50 15.22 -22.72 5.86
C SER A 50 14.02 -21.78 5.73
N PHE A 51 12.88 -22.12 6.33
CA PHE A 51 11.73 -21.21 6.34
C PHE A 51 12.04 -19.91 7.08
N ARG A 52 12.68 -19.99 8.26
CA ARG A 52 13.10 -18.80 9.02
C ARG A 52 13.99 -17.90 8.17
N GLU A 53 14.99 -18.48 7.50
CA GLU A 53 15.89 -17.74 6.61
C GLU A 53 15.15 -17.09 5.44
N MET A 54 14.24 -17.82 4.78
CA MET A 54 13.42 -17.26 3.69
C MET A 54 12.52 -16.12 4.18
N TRP A 55 11.90 -16.27 5.35
CA TRP A 55 11.08 -15.22 5.92
C TRP A 55 11.89 -13.94 6.18
N VAL A 56 13.02 -14.08 6.90
CA VAL A 56 13.86 -12.95 7.30
C VAL A 56 14.52 -12.28 6.09
N ASN A 57 15.03 -13.06 5.14
CA ASN A 57 15.85 -12.53 4.04
C ASN A 57 15.06 -12.20 2.77
N GLN A 58 13.85 -12.74 2.61
CA GLN A 58 13.10 -12.62 1.37
C GLN A 58 11.67 -12.13 1.60
N PHE A 59 10.81 -12.92 2.25
CA PHE A 59 9.38 -12.62 2.28
C PHE A 59 9.03 -11.37 3.08
N GLY A 60 9.55 -11.24 4.30
CA GLY A 60 9.26 -10.08 5.15
C GLY A 60 9.79 -8.78 4.53
N GLY A 61 10.99 -8.84 3.93
CA GLY A 61 11.59 -7.70 3.23
C GLY A 61 10.78 -7.28 2.00
N GLU A 62 10.38 -8.24 1.17
CA GLU A 62 9.64 -7.95 -0.07
C GLU A 62 8.23 -7.41 0.23
N LEU A 63 7.51 -8.00 1.19
CA LEU A 63 6.19 -7.50 1.58
C LEU A 63 6.25 -6.07 2.15
N ASN A 64 7.30 -5.75 2.91
CA ASN A 64 7.52 -4.37 3.36
C ASN A 64 7.74 -3.41 2.19
N LYS A 65 8.55 -3.78 1.19
CA LYS A 65 8.75 -2.96 -0.02
C LYS A 65 7.44 -2.74 -0.78
N GLN A 66 6.64 -3.80 -0.95
CA GLN A 66 5.34 -3.70 -1.62
C GLN A 66 4.38 -2.78 -0.86
N SER A 67 4.35 -2.86 0.48
CA SER A 67 3.59 -1.92 1.32
C SER A 67 4.03 -0.46 1.09
N GLU A 68 5.33 -0.19 1.05
CA GLU A 68 5.83 1.17 0.80
C GLU A 68 5.50 1.66 -0.62
N LEU A 69 5.57 0.79 -1.64
CA LEU A 69 5.13 1.12 -2.99
C LEU A 69 3.64 1.46 -3.05
N MET A 70 2.79 0.70 -2.34
CA MET A 70 1.36 0.99 -2.25
C MET A 70 1.09 2.36 -1.58
N ARG A 71 1.82 2.70 -0.51
CA ARG A 71 1.74 4.05 0.10
C ARG A 71 2.15 5.14 -0.86
N HIS A 72 3.23 4.93 -1.59
CA HIS A 72 3.72 5.88 -2.56
C HIS A 72 2.70 6.12 -3.68
N TYR A 73 2.11 5.07 -4.25
CA TYR A 73 1.08 5.21 -5.27
C TYR A 73 -0.21 5.84 -4.73
N SER A 74 -0.58 5.53 -3.49
CA SER A 74 -1.68 6.20 -2.81
C SER A 74 -1.47 7.71 -2.72
N ALA A 75 -0.26 8.15 -2.32
CA ALA A 75 0.09 9.57 -2.28
C ALA A 75 0.00 10.22 -3.66
N GLN A 76 0.61 9.60 -4.68
CA GLN A 76 0.59 10.12 -6.05
C GLN A 76 -0.84 10.26 -6.62
N LEU A 77 -1.71 9.28 -6.38
CA LEU A 77 -3.10 9.35 -6.82
C LEU A 77 -3.88 10.45 -6.10
N ASN A 78 -3.61 10.65 -4.81
CA ASN A 78 -4.24 11.71 -4.04
C ASN A 78 -3.79 13.10 -4.50
N ASP A 79 -2.49 13.26 -4.76
CA ASP A 79 -1.92 14.51 -5.27
C ASP A 79 -2.47 14.85 -6.65
N TYR A 80 -2.50 13.86 -7.56
CA TYR A 80 -3.15 14.00 -8.86
C TYR A 80 -4.61 14.46 -8.73
N ALA A 81 -5.40 13.83 -7.85
CA ALA A 81 -6.79 14.20 -7.65
C ALA A 81 -6.96 15.62 -7.09
N ASN A 82 -6.03 16.08 -6.25
CA ASN A 82 -6.05 17.43 -5.69
C ASN A 82 -5.67 18.47 -6.75
N ASP A 83 -4.64 18.21 -7.56
CA ASP A 83 -4.21 19.09 -8.63
C ASP A 83 -5.30 19.29 -9.68
N GLN A 84 -5.95 18.20 -10.10
CA GLN A 84 -7.07 18.26 -11.05
C GLN A 84 -8.27 19.02 -10.48
N GLN A 85 -8.62 18.81 -9.21
CA GLN A 85 -9.68 19.59 -8.55
C GLN A 85 -9.35 21.09 -8.54
N ALA A 86 -8.11 21.44 -8.21
CA ALA A 86 -7.67 22.83 -8.19
C ALA A 86 -7.71 23.49 -9.58
N ILE A 87 -7.41 22.73 -10.64
CA ILE A 87 -7.56 23.17 -12.03
C ILE A 87 -9.04 23.42 -12.34
N MET A 88 -9.92 22.48 -12.02
CA MET A 88 -11.36 22.64 -12.23
C MET A 88 -11.90 23.89 -11.53
N ASP A 89 -11.55 24.11 -10.27
CA ASP A 89 -12.03 25.25 -9.49
C ASP A 89 -11.56 26.61 -10.05
N ARG A 90 -10.41 26.63 -10.75
CA ARG A 90 -9.90 27.83 -11.44
C ARG A 90 -10.55 28.08 -12.80
N THR A 91 -10.98 27.02 -13.49
CA THR A 91 -11.53 27.11 -14.85
C THR A 91 -13.03 27.41 -14.87
N VAL A 92 -13.71 27.25 -13.72
CA VAL A 92 -15.15 27.51 -13.54
C VAL A 92 -15.43 28.95 -13.01
N LYS A 93 -14.40 29.81 -12.90
CA LYS A 93 -14.55 31.25 -12.63
C LYS A 93 -14.59 32.06 -13.91
#